data_AF-A0A542DW42-F1
#
_entry.id   AF-A0A542DW42-F1
#
_cell.length_a   1.000
_cell.length_b   1.000
_cell.length_c   1.000
_cell.angle_alpha   90.00
_cell.angle_beta   90.00
_cell.angle_gamma   90.00
#
_symmetry.space_group_name_H-M   'P 1'
#
loop_
_entity.id
_entity.type
_entity.pdbx_description
1 polymer ?
#
loop_
_entity_poly.entity_id
_entity_poly.type
_entity_poly.pdbx_seq_one_letter_code
_entity_poly.pdbx_strand_id
1 'polypeptide(L)'
;MLFWGWGRGSVHRQVSPDTTVLRTYRYVSLMVVFTVTWGYEYALSTLTPHGWATRPVSAVEARGLLGGQDLQPHWWRRWSLVVGLGAVALLVAFVR
;
A
#
# COMPACT_ATOMS: atom_id res chain seq x y z
N MET A 1 4.58 -5.17 20.22
CA MET A 1 3.97 -3.91 20.71
C MET A 1 2.86 -3.53 19.75
N LEU A 2 1.63 -3.36 20.26
CA LEU A 2 0.48 -3.29 19.38
C LEU A 2 -0.61 -2.38 19.94
N PHE A 3 -0.55 -1.10 19.60
CA PHE A 3 -1.61 -0.16 19.96
C PHE A 3 -1.72 0.84 18.82
N TRP A 4 -2.79 0.70 18.04
CA TRP A 4 -3.37 1.70 17.14
C TRP A 4 -2.39 2.70 16.49
N GLY A 5 -2.11 2.54 15.20
CA GLY A 5 -1.09 3.34 14.52
C GLY A 5 -1.52 3.92 13.17
N TRP A 6 -1.17 5.18 12.94
CA TRP A 6 -1.12 5.77 11.60
C TRP A 6 0.31 5.61 11.08
N GLY A 7 0.46 5.24 9.81
CA GLY A 7 1.78 5.09 9.22
C GLY A 7 1.81 5.31 7.72
N ARG A 8 3.03 5.31 7.19
CA ARG A 8 3.31 5.24 5.76
C ARG A 8 4.08 3.95 5.49
N GLY A 9 3.69 3.26 4.43
CA GLY A 9 4.36 2.08 3.93
C GLY A 9 4.72 2.26 2.46
N SER A 10 5.69 1.49 2.00
CA SER A 10 6.05 1.44 0.58
C SER A 10 6.22 0.01 0.10
N VAL A 11 5.79 -0.27 -1.12
CA VAL A 11 6.12 -1.50 -1.86
C VAL A 11 6.97 -1.07 -3.06
N HIS A 12 8.09 -1.73 -3.27
CA HIS A 12 8.97 -1.48 -4.40
C HIS A 12 9.08 -2.73 -5.26
N ARG A 13 9.32 -2.52 -6.55
CA ARG A 13 9.60 -3.59 -7.48
C ARG A 13 10.60 -3.14 -8.52
N GLN A 14 11.64 -3.95 -8.66
CA GLN A 14 12.67 -3.72 -9.65
C GLN A 14 12.11 -4.02 -11.05
N VAL A 15 12.30 -3.07 -11.96
CA VAL A 15 11.93 -3.19 -13.38
C VAL A 15 13.17 -3.49 -14.22
N SER A 16 14.30 -2.90 -13.84
CA SER A 16 15.60 -3.01 -14.52
C SER A 16 16.72 -2.97 -13.45
N PRO A 17 17.97 -3.43 -13.73
CA PRO A 17 19.09 -3.32 -12.80
C PRO A 17 19.21 -1.93 -12.16
N ASP A 18 18.97 -0.88 -12.94
CA ASP A 18 19.13 0.50 -12.51
C ASP A 18 17.80 1.20 -12.18
N THR A 19 16.65 0.52 -12.27
CA THR A 19 15.35 1.20 -12.12
C THR A 19 14.35 0.38 -11.32
N THR A 20 13.73 1.04 -10.34
CA THR A 20 12.75 0.47 -9.41
C THR A 20 11.51 1.35 -9.35
N VAL A 21 10.33 0.75 -9.51
CA VAL A 21 9.07 1.44 -9.26
C VAL A 21 8.72 1.27 -7.80
N LEU A 22 8.46 2.38 -7.12
CA LEU A 22 7.97 2.42 -5.75
C LEU A 22 6.51 2.86 -5.74
N ARG A 23 5.77 2.32 -4.79
CA ARG A 23 4.50 2.89 -4.38
C ARG A 23 4.44 3.09 -2.89
N THR A 24 4.20 4.33 -2.50
CA THR A 24 3.97 4.75 -1.13
C THR A 24 2.47 4.81 -0.86
N TYR A 25 2.06 4.41 0.34
CA TYR A 25 0.67 4.47 0.79
C TYR A 25 0.61 4.84 2.26
N ARG A 26 -0.53 5.41 2.66
CA ARG A 26 -0.86 5.68 4.06
C ARG A 26 -1.71 4.54 4.58
N TYR A 27 -1.61 4.27 5.87
CA TYR A 27 -2.42 3.25 6.51
C TYR A 27 -2.79 3.62 7.94
N VAL A 28 -3.89 3.02 8.39
CA VAL A 28 -4.29 2.90 9.79
C VAL A 28 -4.40 1.44 10.10
N SER A 29 -3.80 1.03 11.21
CA SER A 29 -3.93 -0.32 11.71
C SER A 29 -4.53 -0.32 13.12
N LEU A 30 -5.56 -1.14 13.27
CA LEU A 30 -6.06 -1.58 14.56
C LEU A 30 -5.44 -2.94 14.80
N MET A 31 -4.52 -3.04 15.76
CA MET A 31 -3.71 -4.25 15.91
C MET A 31 -2.84 -4.52 14.65
N VAL A 32 -2.12 -5.65 14.59
CA VAL A 32 -1.25 -5.99 13.44
C VAL A 32 -2.05 -6.65 12.31
N VAL A 33 -3.29 -7.05 12.62
CA VAL A 33 -4.13 -7.88 11.76
C VAL A 33 -5.12 -7.05 10.95
N PHE A 34 -5.67 -5.98 11.55
CA PHE A 34 -6.63 -5.11 10.87
C PHE A 34 -5.96 -3.85 10.36
N THR A 35 -6.03 -3.62 9.06
CA THR A 35 -5.44 -2.46 8.42
C THR A 35 -6.38 -1.93 7.35
N VAL A 36 -6.44 -0.62 7.24
CA VAL A 36 -6.99 0.07 6.08
C VAL A 36 -5.89 0.92 5.45
N THR A 37 -5.76 0.86 4.12
CA THR A 37 -4.71 1.59 3.38
C THR A 37 -5.33 2.51 2.34
N TRP A 38 -4.80 3.72 2.18
CA TRP A 38 -5.26 4.73 1.21
C TRP A 38 -4.13 5.70 0.83
N GLY A 39 -4.42 6.67 -0.06
CA GLY A 39 -3.47 7.72 -0.43
C GLY A 39 -2.22 7.17 -1.13
N TYR A 40 -2.41 6.64 -2.34
CA TYR A 40 -1.38 5.96 -3.10
C TYR A 40 -0.62 6.94 -3.99
N GLU A 41 0.70 6.91 -3.92
CA GLU A 41 1.60 7.68 -4.77
C GLU A 41 2.61 6.72 -5.41
N TYR A 42 2.82 6.85 -6.72
CA TYR A 42 3.82 6.07 -7.45
C TYR A 42 5.03 6.95 -7.77
N ALA A 43 6.21 6.36 -7.66
CA ALA A 43 7.46 7.01 -7.99
C ALA A 43 8.39 6.03 -8.70
N LEU A 44 9.16 6.52 -9.66
CA LEU A 44 10.24 5.80 -10.32
C LEU A 44 11.55 6.22 -9.68
N SER A 45 12.30 5.25 -9.16
CA SER A 45 13.65 5.46 -8.64
C SER A 45 14.66 4.87 -9.61
N THR A 46 15.52 5.72 -10.15
CA THR A 46 16.58 5.35 -11.09
C THR A 46 17.94 5.56 -10.44
N LEU A 47 18.83 4.58 -10.60
CA LEU A 47 20.20 4.65 -10.15
C LEU A 47 20.98 5.53 -11.12
N THR A 48 21.55 6.62 -10.62
CA THR A 48 22.41 7.53 -11.36
C THR A 48 23.84 7.47 -10.79
N PRO A 49 24.86 7.96 -11.51
CA PRO A 49 26.24 8.01 -10.99
C PRO A 49 26.38 8.77 -9.66
N HIS A 50 25.41 9.63 -9.33
CA HIS A 50 25.38 10.44 -8.11
C HIS A 50 24.44 9.88 -7.02
N GLY A 51 23.82 8.71 -7.24
CA GLY A 51 22.89 8.07 -6.31
C GLY A 51 21.50 7.85 -6.90
N TRP A 52 20.52 7.61 -6.03
CA TRP A 52 19.14 7.36 -6.43
C TRP A 52 18.39 8.66 -6.74
N ALA A 53 17.90 8.79 -7.97
CA ALA A 53 17.00 9.86 -8.37
C ALA A 53 15.56 9.34 -8.37
N THR A 54 14.64 10.04 -7.67
CA THR A 54 13.22 9.66 -7.60
C THR A 54 12.37 10.67 -8.37
N ARG A 55 11.51 10.18 -9.28
CA ARG A 55 10.55 10.98 -10.04
C ARG A 55 9.12 10.48 -9.80
N PRO A 56 8.12 11.35 -9.50
CA PRO A 56 6.73 10.91 -9.42
C PRO A 56 6.24 10.43 -10.78
N VAL A 57 5.46 9.34 -10.80
CA VAL A 57 4.87 8.77 -12.02
C VAL A 57 3.39 8.51 -11.82
N SER A 58 2.63 8.52 -12.92
CA SER A 58 1.20 8.19 -12.86
C SER A 58 1.00 6.69 -12.63
N ALA A 59 -0.18 6.30 -12.13
CA ALA A 59 -0.52 4.87 -11.97
C ALA A 59 -0.55 4.12 -13.31
N VAL A 60 -0.94 4.81 -14.40
CA VAL A 60 -0.96 4.23 -15.75
C VAL A 60 0.46 3.97 -16.25
N GLU A 61 1.35 4.96 -16.09
CA GLU A 61 2.77 4.84 -16.42
C GLU A 61 3.45 3.74 -15.59
N ALA A 62 3.20 3.71 -14.28
CA ALA A 62 3.73 2.67 -13.39
C ALA A 62 3.31 1.26 -13.81
N ARG A 63 2.04 1.05 -14.20
CA ARG A 63 1.57 -0.25 -14.73
C ARG A 63 2.23 -0.61 -16.06
N GLY A 64 2.43 0.37 -16.94
CA GLY A 64 3.15 0.16 -18.19
C GLY A 64 4.58 -0.34 -17.93
N LEU A 65 5.28 0.30 -17.00
CA LEU A 65 6.65 -0.08 -16.59
C LEU A 65 6.70 -1.46 -15.91
N LEU A 66 5.64 -1.86 -15.22
CA LEU A 66 5.55 -3.14 -14.50
C LEU A 66 5.01 -4.30 -15.36
N GLY A 67 4.83 -4.09 -16.68
CA GLY A 67 4.29 -5.12 -17.57
C GLY A 67 2.86 -5.53 -17.21
N GLY A 68 2.03 -4.59 -16.77
CA GLY A 68 0.65 -4.83 -16.38
C GLY A 68 0.46 -5.34 -14.94
N GLN A 69 1.54 -5.57 -14.19
CA GLN A 69 1.43 -5.94 -12.78
C GLN A 69 1.13 -4.71 -11.92
N ASP A 70 0.19 -4.85 -10.99
CA ASP A 70 -0.11 -3.80 -10.03
C ASP A 70 0.64 -4.06 -8.72
N LEU A 71 1.21 -3.00 -8.14
CA LEU A 71 1.85 -3.09 -6.82
C LEU A 71 0.82 -3.12 -5.68
N GLN A 72 -0.50 -3.17 -5.98
CA GLN A 72 -1.60 -3.03 -5.01
C GLN A 72 -1.46 -3.96 -3.80
N PRO A 73 -1.64 -3.44 -2.57
CA PRO A 73 -1.65 -4.32 -1.42
C PRO A 73 -2.83 -5.27 -1.61
N HIS A 74 -2.67 -6.50 -1.12
CA HIS A 74 -3.74 -7.48 -1.18
C HIS A 74 -5.07 -6.90 -0.66
N TRP A 75 -6.18 -7.17 -1.35
CA TRP A 75 -7.49 -6.59 -1.04
C TRP A 75 -7.87 -6.76 0.44
N TRP A 76 -7.65 -7.95 1.00
CA TRP A 76 -7.86 -8.20 2.43
C TRP A 76 -7.05 -7.26 3.32
N ARG A 77 -5.78 -7.00 3.00
CA ARG A 77 -4.94 -6.07 3.78
C ARG A 77 -5.39 -4.62 3.65
N ARG A 78 -6.08 -4.28 2.55
CA ARG A 78 -6.60 -2.95 2.28
C ARG A 78 -7.87 -2.65 3.08
N TRP A 79 -8.69 -3.67 3.39
CA TRP A 79 -10.03 -3.46 3.97
C TRP A 79 -10.35 -4.32 5.19
N SER A 80 -9.39 -5.06 5.74
CA SER A 80 -9.65 -5.97 6.87
C SER A 80 -10.24 -5.24 8.06
N LEU A 81 -9.83 -3.99 8.31
CA LEU A 81 -10.40 -3.18 9.38
C LEU A 81 -11.88 -2.85 9.17
N VAL A 82 -12.26 -2.47 7.95
CA VAL A 82 -13.67 -2.16 7.62
C VAL A 82 -14.53 -3.40 7.73
N VAL A 83 -14.06 -4.53 7.19
CA VAL A 83 -14.76 -5.81 7.28
C VAL A 83 -14.90 -6.27 8.73
N GLY A 84 -13.84 -6.14 9.53
CA GLY A 84 -13.86 -6.48 10.96
C GLY A 84 -14.87 -5.66 11.75
N LEU A 85 -14.92 -4.34 11.52
CA LEU A 85 -15.91 -3.46 12.16
C LEU A 85 -17.35 -3.84 11.78
N GLY A 86 -17.59 -4.15 10.50
CA GLY A 86 -18.90 -4.61 10.03
C GLY A 86 -19.36 -5.91 10.70
N ALA A 87 -18.45 -6.88 10.83
CA ALA A 87 -18.74 -8.15 11.49
C ALA A 87 -19.09 -7.98 12.98
N VAL A 88 -18.37 -7.10 13.70
CA VAL A 88 -18.66 -6.79 15.10
C VAL A 88 -20.04 -6.12 15.24
N ALA A 89 -20.35 -5.15 14.38
CA ALA A 89 -21.65 -4.47 14.40
C ALA A 89 -22.82 -5.44 14.16
N LEU A 90 -22.68 -6.36 13.19
CA LEU A 90 -23.68 -7.39 12.91
C LEU A 90 -23.88 -8.34 14.10
N LEU A 91 -22.79 -8.76 14.74
CA LEU A 91 -22.86 -9.63 15.92
C LEU A 91 -23.60 -8.95 17.07
N VAL A 92 -23.32 -7.68 17.34
CA VAL A 92 -24.02 -6.90 18.38
C VAL A 92 -25.50 -6.73 18.06
N ALA A 93 -25.84 -6.51 16.79
CA ALA A 93 -27.23 -6.40 16.34
C ALA A 93 -27.99 -7.72 16.45
N PHE A 94 -27.32 -8.86 16.23
CA PHE A 94 -27.93 -10.19 16.29
C PHE A 94 -28.10 -10.71 17.74
N VAL A 95 -27.23 -10.30 18.66
CA VAL A 95 -27.29 -10.70 20.08
C VAL A 95 -28.26 -9.83 20.89
N ARG A 96 -28.71 -8.70 20.34
CA ARG A 96 -29.75 -7.85 20.91
C ARG A 96 -31.14 -8.32 20.50
#